data_AF-A0A7J2PLI7-F1
#
_entry.id   AF-A0A7J2PLI7-F1
#
_cell.length_a   1.000
_cell.length_b   1.000
_cell.length_c   1.000
_cell.angle_alpha   90.00
_cell.angle_beta   90.00
_cell.angle_gamma   90.00
#
_symmetry.space_group_name_H-M   'P 1'
#
loop_
_entity.id
_entity.type
_entity.pdbx_description
1 polymer ?
#
loop_
_entity_poly.entity_id
_entity_poly.type
_entity_poly.pdbx_seq_one_letter_code
_entity_poly.pdbx_strand_id
1 'polypeptide(L)'
;MVKAKKVIKVDEFPTIAEGLLGGLDTNALTFKMINKYVDEINLVQEDSIKKAIGLLWKEEGQIVEGAGAVGIAHILEAKQKFANQDVVAIISGGNIDNSLFKELIN
;
A
#
# COMPACT_ATOMS: atom_id res chain seq x y z
N MET A 1 8.55 -5.83 -12.55
CA MET A 1 7.93 -5.41 -13.83
C MET A 1 8.39 -4.02 -14.28
N VAL A 2 8.20 -2.96 -13.49
CA VAL A 2 8.50 -1.57 -13.90
C VAL A 2 9.95 -1.34 -14.30
N LYS A 3 10.93 -1.76 -13.48
CA LYS A 3 12.36 -1.70 -13.84
C LYS A 3 12.69 -2.43 -15.15
N ALA A 4 11.98 -3.53 -15.44
CA ALA A 4 12.16 -4.31 -16.66
C ALA A 4 11.40 -3.74 -17.87
N LYS A 5 10.58 -2.69 -17.68
CA LYS A 5 9.71 -2.06 -18.70
C LYS A 5 8.79 -3.04 -19.45
N LYS A 6 8.49 -4.18 -18.85
CA LYS A 6 7.56 -5.19 -19.37
C LYS A 6 6.88 -5.93 -18.22
N VAL A 7 5.67 -6.40 -18.47
CA VAL A 7 4.97 -7.32 -17.57
C VAL A 7 5.74 -8.64 -17.56
N ILE A 8 6.09 -9.11 -16.37
CA ILE A 8 6.78 -10.38 -16.13
C ILE A 8 6.03 -11.11 -15.04
N LYS A 9 6.00 -12.44 -15.10
CA LYS A 9 5.47 -13.23 -13.99
C LYS A 9 6.35 -13.03 -12.76
N VAL A 10 5.72 -12.82 -11.62
CA VAL A 10 6.38 -12.71 -10.31
C VAL A 10 5.77 -13.73 -9.38
N ASP A 11 6.58 -14.23 -8.45
CA ASP A 11 6.08 -15.07 -7.38
C ASP A 11 5.34 -14.18 -6.37
N GLU A 12 4.19 -14.67 -5.90
CA GLU A 12 3.39 -14.00 -4.89
C GLU A 12 3.64 -14.66 -3.53
N PHE A 13 3.75 -13.84 -2.49
CA PHE A 13 3.97 -14.28 -1.12
C PHE A 13 2.83 -13.75 -0.24
N PRO A 14 2.49 -14.45 0.86
CA PRO A 14 1.52 -13.95 1.82
C PRO A 14 1.91 -12.55 2.34
N THR A 15 0.92 -11.66 2.41
CA THR A 15 1.03 -10.28 2.88
C THR A 15 -0.31 -9.87 3.48
N ILE A 16 -0.30 -8.98 4.47
CA ILE A 16 -1.53 -8.38 5.00
C ILE A 16 -2.21 -7.45 4.00
N ALA A 17 -1.52 -7.05 2.92
CA ALA A 17 -2.05 -6.24 1.84
C ALA A 17 -2.55 -7.12 0.68
N GLU A 18 -3.40 -8.10 0.97
CA GLU A 18 -3.90 -9.10 0.00
C GLU A 18 -4.54 -8.46 -1.24
N GLY A 19 -5.20 -7.31 -1.10
CA GLY A 19 -5.81 -6.57 -2.20
C GLY A 19 -4.81 -6.04 -3.26
N LEU A 20 -3.50 -6.15 -3.01
CA LEU A 20 -2.44 -5.81 -3.98
C LEU A 20 -1.90 -7.04 -4.73
N LEU A 21 -2.36 -8.25 -4.38
CA LEU A 21 -2.04 -9.48 -5.09
C LEU A 21 -2.90 -9.64 -6.36
N GLY A 22 -2.55 -10.59 -7.23
CA GLY A 22 -3.30 -10.90 -8.45
C GLY A 22 -2.59 -10.60 -9.76
N GLY A 23 -1.29 -10.27 -9.71
CA GLY A 23 -0.47 -10.01 -10.88
C GLY A 23 -1.01 -8.95 -11.84
N LEU A 24 -0.46 -8.93 -13.07
CA LEU A 24 -0.94 -8.10 -14.16
C LEU A 24 -1.03 -8.93 -15.43
N ASP A 25 -2.08 -8.70 -16.21
CA ASP A 25 -2.16 -9.21 -17.57
C ASP A 25 -1.04 -8.65 -18.44
N THR A 26 -0.55 -9.47 -19.37
CA THR A 26 0.55 -9.08 -20.29
C THR A 26 0.23 -7.82 -21.11
N ASN A 27 -1.06 -7.56 -21.37
CA ASN A 27 -1.56 -6.41 -22.11
C ASN A 27 -2.24 -5.35 -21.21
N ALA A 28 -2.01 -5.37 -19.90
CA ALA A 28 -2.63 -4.46 -18.95
C ALA A 28 -2.42 -2.99 -19.36
N LEU A 29 -3.53 -2.28 -19.61
CA LEU A 29 -3.51 -0.86 -19.97
C LEU A 29 -2.86 -0.01 -18.88
N THR A 30 -3.11 -0.35 -17.61
CA THR A 30 -2.55 0.31 -16.44
C THR A 30 -1.03 0.25 -16.40
N PHE A 31 -0.40 -0.83 -16.88
CA PHE A 31 1.07 -0.91 -16.95
C PHE A 31 1.66 0.14 -17.89
N LYS A 32 1.00 0.41 -19.03
CA LYS A 32 1.43 1.48 -19.94
C LYS A 32 1.27 2.86 -19.31
N MET A 33 0.18 3.09 -18.58
CA MET A 33 -0.05 4.35 -17.87
C MET A 33 0.96 4.57 -16.75
N ILE A 34 1.24 3.53 -15.95
CA ILE A 34 2.25 3.58 -14.87
C ILE A 34 3.61 3.99 -15.43
N ASN A 35 4.10 3.34 -16.49
CA ASN A 35 5.39 3.70 -17.09
C ASN A 35 5.44 5.13 -17.67
N LYS A 36 4.29 5.75 -17.96
CA LYS A 36 4.22 7.08 -18.56
C LYS A 36 4.03 8.19 -17.52
N TYR A 37 3.26 7.94 -16.46
CA TYR A 37 2.76 8.98 -15.55
C TYR A 37 3.17 8.82 -14.09
N VAL A 38 3.67 7.64 -13.68
CA VAL A 38 4.12 7.42 -12.30
C VAL A 38 5.61 7.70 -12.20
N ASP A 39 5.99 8.64 -11.35
CA ASP A 39 7.39 9.02 -11.14
C ASP A 39 8.16 7.96 -10.36
N GLU A 40 7.56 7.40 -9.32
CA GLU A 40 8.21 6.46 -8.40
C GLU A 40 7.26 5.33 -7.96
N ILE A 41 7.85 4.16 -7.73
CA ILE A 41 7.19 3.03 -7.05
C ILE A 41 8.10 2.60 -5.90
N ASN A 42 7.58 2.73 -4.69
CA ASN A 42 8.29 2.40 -3.47
C ASN A 42 7.66 1.15 -2.83
N LEU A 43 8.51 0.33 -2.21
CA LEU A 43 8.07 -0.82 -1.41
C LEU A 43 7.94 -0.38 0.04
N VAL A 44 7.05 -1.06 0.77
CA VAL A 44 6.82 -0.84 2.20
C VAL A 44 6.89 -2.17 2.95
N GLN A 45 7.29 -2.12 4.21
CA GLN A 45 7.36 -3.29 5.09
C GLN A 45 5.99 -3.63 5.68
N GLU A 46 5.72 -4.92 5.91
CA GLU A 46 4.50 -5.40 6.57
C GLU A 46 4.26 -4.71 7.92
N ASP A 47 5.31 -4.54 8.72
CA ASP A 47 5.22 -3.88 10.03
C ASP A 47 4.80 -2.41 9.93
N SER A 48 5.17 -1.73 8.85
CA SER A 48 4.76 -0.35 8.61
C SER A 48 3.30 -0.26 8.19
N ILE A 49 2.80 -1.24 7.44
CA ILE A 49 1.38 -1.37 7.09
C ILE A 49 0.55 -1.60 8.36
N LYS A 50 1.00 -2.49 9.25
CA LYS A 50 0.35 -2.71 10.57
C LYS A 50 0.28 -1.43 11.41
N LYS A 51 1.40 -0.72 11.53
CA LYS A 51 1.45 0.57 12.25
C LYS A 51 0.53 1.62 11.63
N ALA A 52 0.45 1.67 10.30
CA ALA A 52 -0.43 2.59 9.60
C ALA A 52 -1.91 2.31 9.89
N ILE A 53 -2.33 1.04 9.91
CA ILE A 53 -3.70 0.65 10.28
C ILE A 53 -4.02 1.10 11.72
N GLY A 54 -3.15 0.76 12.67
CA GLY A 54 -3.32 1.16 14.07
C GLY A 54 -3.38 2.67 14.26
N LEU A 55 -2.54 3.43 13.54
CA LEU A 55 -2.54 4.90 13.55
C LEU A 55 -3.86 5.46 13.01
N LEU A 56 -4.32 4.98 11.85
CA LEU A 56 -5.56 5.43 11.22
C LEU A 56 -6.78 5.17 12.11
N TRP A 57 -6.79 4.04 12.81
CA TRP A 57 -7.82 3.79 13.81
C TRP A 57 -7.71 4.74 15.00
N LYS A 58 -6.52 4.85 15.61
CA LYS A 58 -6.31 5.60 16.84
C LYS A 58 -6.59 7.10 16.68
N GLU A 59 -6.13 7.70 15.59
CA GLU A 59 -6.21 9.14 15.39
C GLU A 59 -7.48 9.56 14.63
N GLU A 60 -7.98 8.72 13.71
CA GLU A 60 -9.07 9.09 12.80
C GLU A 60 -10.32 8.20 12.90
N GLY A 61 -10.28 7.15 13.74
CA GLY A 61 -11.39 6.18 13.88
C GLY A 61 -11.68 5.38 12.61
N GLN A 62 -10.75 5.34 11.66
CA GLN A 62 -10.94 4.67 10.38
C GLN A 62 -10.62 3.18 10.47
N ILE A 63 -11.50 2.35 9.90
CA ILE A 63 -11.24 0.92 9.69
C ILE A 63 -10.66 0.75 8.30
N VAL A 64 -9.41 0.28 8.22
CA VAL A 64 -8.63 0.25 6.98
C VAL A 64 -7.98 -1.11 6.80
N GLU A 65 -7.99 -1.64 5.57
CA GLU A 65 -7.32 -2.90 5.22
C GLU A 65 -5.84 -2.67 4.85
N GLY A 66 -5.03 -3.73 4.81
CA GLY A 66 -3.59 -3.61 4.52
C GLY A 66 -3.29 -2.89 3.21
N ALA A 67 -4.01 -3.23 2.13
CA ALA A 67 -3.87 -2.57 0.83
C ALA A 67 -4.26 -1.08 0.89
N GLY A 68 -5.28 -0.73 1.68
CA GLY A 68 -5.73 0.65 1.88
C GLY A 68 -4.77 1.51 2.70
N ALA A 69 -3.89 0.89 3.49
CA ALA A 69 -2.98 1.59 4.40
C ALA A 69 -1.56 1.83 3.82
N VAL A 70 -1.20 1.25 2.67
CA VAL A 70 0.18 1.29 2.14
C VAL A 70 0.71 2.70 1.88
N GLY A 71 -0.16 3.64 1.48
CA GLY A 71 0.23 5.04 1.28
C GLY A 71 0.70 5.71 2.58
N ILE A 72 -0.04 5.47 3.66
CA ILE A 72 0.30 5.95 5.01
C ILE A 72 1.55 5.23 5.54
N ALA A 73 1.66 3.91 5.30
CA ALA A 73 2.84 3.13 5.67
C ALA A 73 4.12 3.71 5.07
N HIS A 74 4.09 4.08 3.79
CA HIS A 74 5.25 4.69 3.12
C HIS A 74 5.62 6.06 3.73
N ILE A 75 4.61 6.88 4.05
CA ILE A 75 4.83 8.18 4.70
C ILE A 75 5.49 8.00 6.08
N LEU A 76 5.10 6.98 6.83
CA LEU A 76 5.70 6.67 8.13
C LEU A 76 7.17 6.23 8.00
N GLU A 77 7.49 5.38 7.01
CA GLU A 77 8.87 4.94 6.75
C GLU A 77 9.77 6.09 6.26
N ALA A 78 9.23 6.97 5.41
CA ALA A 78 9.96 8.06 4.78
C ALA A 78 9.58 9.43 5.34
N LYS A 79 9.28 9.52 6.64
CA LYS A 79 8.77 10.75 7.30
C LYS A 79 9.59 12.00 6.98
N GLN A 80 10.92 11.88 6.94
CA GLN A 80 11.80 13.02 6.61
C GLN A 80 11.70 13.46 5.15
N LYS A 81 11.43 12.54 4.21
CA LYS A 81 11.20 12.87 2.80
C LYS A 81 9.98 13.76 2.64
N PHE A 82 8.95 13.57 3.47
CA PHE A 82 7.66 14.27 3.38
C PHE A 82 7.51 15.43 4.37
N ALA A 83 8.54 15.73 5.17
CA ALA A 83 8.48 16.82 6.14
C ALA A 83 8.28 18.17 5.44
N ASN A 84 7.37 18.99 5.97
CA ASN A 84 7.03 20.32 5.44
C ASN A 84 6.50 20.33 3.99
N GLN A 85 5.87 19.24 3.55
CA GLN A 85 5.20 19.14 2.26
C GLN A 85 3.70 18.89 2.45
N ASP A 86 2.92 19.38 1.49
CA ASP A 86 1.51 19.00 1.37
C ASP A 86 1.43 17.63 0.69
N VAL A 87 0.98 16.63 1.45
CA VAL A 87 0.93 15.23 0.99
C VAL A 87 -0.48 14.71 1.09
N VAL A 88 -0.94 14.06 0.02
CA VAL A 88 -2.22 13.35 -0.03
C VAL A 88 -1.94 11.86 -0.17
N ALA A 89 -2.52 11.07 0.72
CA ALA A 89 -2.55 9.61 0.62
C ALA A 89 -3.99 9.14 0.42
N ILE A 90 -4.18 8.17 -0.47
CA ILE A 90 -5.48 7.56 -0.73
C ILE A 90 -5.65 6.38 0.22
N ILE A 91 -6.76 6.38 0.97
CA ILE A 91 -7.24 5.21 1.70
C ILE A 91 -8.23 4.49 0.80
N SER A 92 -7.80 3.39 0.18
CA SER A 92 -8.57 2.76 -0.91
C SER A 92 -9.63 1.75 -0.45
N GLY A 93 -9.55 1.23 0.77
CA GLY A 93 -10.46 0.19 1.24
C GLY A 93 -10.30 -0.15 2.73
N GLY A 94 -11.33 -0.82 3.27
CA GLY A 94 -11.47 -1.11 4.69
C GLY A 94 -12.02 -2.49 5.00
N ASN A 95 -12.00 -3.41 4.04
CA ASN A 95 -12.55 -4.76 4.19
C ASN A 95 -11.54 -5.70 4.88
N ILE A 96 -11.19 -5.37 6.11
CA ILE A 96 -10.23 -6.11 6.92
C ILE A 96 -10.91 -7.23 7.75
N ASP A 97 -10.22 -8.36 7.92
CA ASP A 97 -10.67 -9.39 8.86
C ASP A 97 -10.75 -8.83 10.30
N ASN A 98 -11.86 -9.13 10.98
CA ASN A 98 -12.14 -8.59 12.30
C ASN A 98 -11.14 -9.06 13.37
N SER A 99 -10.57 -10.26 13.24
CA SER A 99 -9.58 -10.76 14.20
C SER A 99 -8.24 -10.07 14.02
N LEU A 100 -7.79 -9.90 12.77
CA LEU A 100 -6.61 -9.13 12.43
C LEU A 100 -6.75 -7.67 12.85
N PHE A 101 -7.89 -7.04 12.53
CA PHE A 101 -8.11 -5.64 12.90
C PHE A 101 -7.99 -5.45 14.41
N LYS A 102 -8.66 -6.29 15.21
CA LYS A 102 -8.56 -6.25 16.68
C LYS A 102 -7.12 -6.42 17.17
N GLU A 103 -6.34 -7.32 16.58
CA GLU A 103 -4.93 -7.48 16.93
C GLU A 103 -4.12 -6.19 16.72
N LEU A 104 -4.39 -5.46 15.63
CA LEU A 104 -3.62 -4.29 15.22
C LEU A 104 -3.99 -2.98 15.95
N ILE A 105 -5.19 -2.92 16.54
CA ILE A 105 -5.68 -1.71 17.22
C ILE A 105 -5.59 -1.77 18.75
N ASN A 106 -5.22 -2.91 19.31
CA ASN A 106 -5.09 -3.13 20.75
C ASN A 106 -3.74 -2.65 21.30
#